data_AF-A0A0N8GNN9-F1
#
_entry.id   AF-A0A0N8GNN9-F1
#
_cell.length_a   1.000
_cell.length_b   1.000
_cell.length_c   1.000
_cell.angle_alpha   90.00
_cell.angle_beta   90.00
_cell.angle_gamma   90.00
#
_symmetry.space_group_name_H-M   'P 1'
#
loop_
_entity.id
_entity.type
_entity.pdbx_description
1 polymer ?
#
loop_
_entity_poly.entity_id
_entity_poly.type
_entity_poly.pdbx_seq_one_letter_code
_entity_poly.pdbx_strand_id
1 'polypeptide(L)'
;MPKNSLSLNEFILFVLFATAFALSACTQSKGISELPVNSAVPSQTPVQTSTYRWVEYEEALAKVLLAGAYPSESESEGLCEWSILGHNEQEVYVWALCQVASTASGTASSVPVVIKLSPDGRIEEVVIPRDGTDYGLDIQNLFPSDVQERINNLASYFDVKAAMEHIALRREDRTIPPIIVEAGTPLP
;
A
#
# COMPACT_ATOMS: atom_id res chain seq x y z
N MET A 1 45.91 -38.87 2.07
CA MET A 1 44.56 -39.25 1.60
C MET A 1 43.69 -37.99 1.58
N PRO A 2 42.80 -37.83 0.59
CA PRO A 2 42.92 -36.70 -0.33
C PRO A 2 41.61 -35.91 -0.57
N LYS A 3 41.72 -34.90 -1.46
CA LYS A 3 40.69 -34.32 -2.35
C LYS A 3 39.74 -33.28 -1.74
N ASN A 4 39.39 -32.15 -2.37
CA ASN A 4 39.76 -31.57 -3.67
C ASN A 4 39.29 -30.10 -3.63
N SER A 5 40.17 -29.18 -3.99
CA SER A 5 39.83 -27.82 -4.41
C SER A 5 39.31 -27.86 -5.86
N LEU A 6 38.16 -27.24 -6.13
CA LEU A 6 37.71 -26.97 -7.50
C LEU A 6 37.89 -25.48 -7.79
N SER A 7 38.75 -25.19 -8.77
CA SER A 7 39.14 -23.85 -9.21
C SER A 7 38.20 -23.31 -10.28
N LEU A 8 37.97 -22.00 -10.21
CA LEU A 8 37.55 -21.11 -11.29
C LEU A 8 38.41 -21.32 -12.55
N ASN A 9 37.78 -21.70 -13.67
CA ASN A 9 38.12 -21.46 -15.08
C ASN A 9 37.91 -22.71 -15.94
N GLU A 10 36.72 -22.85 -16.53
CA GLU A 10 36.53 -23.43 -17.87
C GLU A 10 35.17 -22.97 -18.42
N PHE A 11 35.10 -21.72 -18.87
CA PHE A 11 34.00 -21.24 -19.73
C PHE A 11 34.61 -20.32 -20.80
N ILE A 12 35.44 -20.92 -21.65
CA ILE A 12 35.93 -20.28 -22.88
C ILE A 12 35.64 -21.25 -24.03
N LEU A 13 35.07 -20.70 -25.10
CA LEU A 13 35.02 -21.23 -26.46
C LEU A 13 33.96 -22.30 -26.81
N PHE A 14 32.77 -21.84 -27.20
CA PHE A 14 32.05 -22.36 -28.37
C PHE A 14 31.70 -21.13 -29.25
N VAL A 15 32.66 -20.62 -30.01
CA VAL A 15 32.83 -20.89 -31.46
C VAL A 15 31.64 -20.41 -32.30
N LEU A 16 31.76 -19.15 -32.73
CA LEU A 16 31.51 -18.61 -34.07
C LEU A 16 31.01 -19.62 -35.13
N PHE A 17 29.80 -19.39 -35.65
CA PHE A 17 29.44 -19.83 -37.00
C PHE A 17 28.82 -18.68 -37.80
N ALA A 18 29.38 -18.52 -39.00
CA ALA A 18 29.20 -17.41 -39.91
C ALA A 18 28.04 -17.65 -40.91
N THR A 19 27.42 -16.53 -41.29
CA THR A 19 26.88 -16.17 -42.62
C THR A 19 25.88 -17.10 -43.33
N ALA A 20 24.69 -16.56 -43.57
CA ALA A 20 24.00 -16.72 -44.86
C ALA A 20 23.15 -15.46 -45.17
N PHE A 21 23.67 -14.63 -46.08
CA PHE A 21 22.90 -13.61 -46.81
C PHE A 21 21.96 -14.32 -47.79
N ALA A 22 20.66 -14.02 -47.74
CA ALA A 22 19.75 -14.28 -48.85
C ALA A 22 18.96 -13.01 -49.15
N LEU A 23 19.38 -12.35 -50.23
CA LEU A 23 18.66 -11.28 -50.90
C LEU A 23 17.32 -11.83 -51.42
N SER A 24 16.20 -11.20 -51.06
CA SER A 24 14.94 -11.42 -51.78
C SER A 24 14.21 -10.09 -52.00
N ALA A 25 14.13 -9.79 -53.29
CA ALA A 25 13.42 -8.74 -54.04
C ALA A 25 12.36 -7.88 -53.32
N CYS A 26 12.54 -6.56 -53.42
CA CYS A 26 11.46 -5.58 -53.33
C CYS A 26 10.47 -5.81 -54.49
N THR A 27 9.18 -5.97 -54.17
CA THR A 27 8.09 -5.73 -55.14
C THR A 27 7.24 -4.57 -54.64
N GLN A 28 7.11 -3.57 -55.50
CA GLN A 28 6.50 -2.27 -55.30
C GLN A 28 5.03 -2.29 -55.73
N SER A 29 4.11 -1.77 -54.92
CA SER A 29 2.78 -1.27 -55.32
C SER A 29 2.08 -0.68 -54.08
N LYS A 30 1.38 0.46 -54.02
CA LYS A 30 1.09 1.60 -54.91
C LYS A 30 0.11 2.50 -54.15
N GLY A 31 0.49 3.73 -53.78
CA GLY A 31 -0.38 4.87 -53.39
C GLY A 31 -1.29 4.68 -52.14
N ILE A 32 -1.77 5.68 -51.42
CA ILE A 32 -1.76 7.15 -51.46
C ILE A 32 -2.05 7.60 -50.02
N SER A 33 -1.67 8.84 -49.68
CA SER A 33 -2.26 9.73 -48.67
C SER A 33 -1.42 9.98 -47.40
N GLU A 34 -0.59 11.01 -47.50
CA GLU A 34 -0.04 11.74 -46.36
C GLU A 34 -1.15 12.51 -45.61
N LEU A 35 -1.02 12.54 -44.27
CA LEU A 35 -1.39 13.55 -43.25
C LEU A 35 -1.83 12.85 -41.94
N PRO A 36 -1.60 13.43 -40.75
CA PRO A 36 -0.32 13.73 -40.13
C PRO A 36 -0.13 12.97 -38.80
N VAL A 37 1.09 13.07 -38.27
CA VAL A 37 1.53 12.82 -36.88
C VAL A 37 0.41 12.91 -35.84
N ASN A 38 0.16 11.80 -35.15
CA ASN A 38 -0.01 11.74 -33.69
C ASN A 38 -0.07 10.27 -33.25
N SER A 39 1.10 9.65 -33.07
CA SER A 39 1.22 8.48 -32.21
C SER A 39 1.08 8.94 -30.75
N ALA A 40 -0.16 9.23 -30.35
CA ALA A 40 -0.50 9.29 -28.94
C ALA A 40 -0.49 7.85 -28.41
N VAL A 41 0.68 7.39 -27.99
CA VAL A 41 0.76 6.30 -27.01
C VAL A 41 0.05 6.85 -25.77
N PRO A 42 -1.05 6.23 -25.27
CA PRO A 42 -1.52 6.55 -23.94
C PRO A 42 -0.43 6.05 -22.99
N SER A 43 0.43 6.97 -22.59
CA SER A 43 1.37 6.76 -21.51
C SER A 43 0.53 6.46 -20.28
N GLN A 44 0.45 5.18 -19.92
CA GLN A 44 -0.08 4.74 -18.66
C GLN A 44 0.75 5.42 -17.57
N THR A 45 0.14 6.33 -16.83
CA THR A 45 0.73 6.86 -15.60
C THR A 45 -0.33 6.82 -14.50
N PRO A 46 -0.56 5.65 -13.87
CA PRO A 46 -1.28 5.60 -12.60
C PRO A 46 -0.29 5.96 -11.49
N VAL A 47 0.15 7.21 -11.42
CA VAL A 47 1.10 7.65 -10.37
C VAL A 47 0.54 8.82 -9.54
N GLN A 48 -0.44 9.57 -10.05
CA GLN A 48 -1.03 10.68 -9.30
C GLN A 48 -2.20 10.30 -8.40
N THR A 49 -2.84 9.13 -8.58
CA THR A 49 -3.97 8.71 -7.75
C THR A 49 -3.55 8.13 -6.40
N SER A 50 -2.37 7.53 -6.28
CA SER A 50 -1.91 6.92 -5.02
C SER A 50 -1.47 7.96 -3.98
N THR A 51 -0.93 9.09 -4.44
CA THR A 51 -0.35 10.13 -3.56
C THR A 51 -1.40 10.87 -2.74
N TYR A 52 -2.68 10.85 -3.17
CA TYR A 52 -3.79 11.44 -2.41
C TYR A 52 -4.62 10.39 -1.65
N ARG A 53 -4.65 9.15 -2.14
CA ARG A 53 -5.50 8.12 -1.52
C ARG A 53 -5.10 7.80 -0.09
N TRP A 54 -3.81 7.80 0.23
CA TRP A 54 -3.38 7.56 1.61
C TRP A 54 -3.77 8.70 2.57
N VAL A 55 -3.87 9.94 2.06
CA VAL A 55 -4.31 11.10 2.86
C VAL A 55 -5.76 10.91 3.27
N GLU A 56 -6.63 10.50 2.33
CA GLU A 56 -8.04 10.19 2.62
C GLU A 56 -8.19 9.08 3.68
N TYR A 57 -7.36 8.03 3.59
CA TYR A 57 -7.34 6.95 4.57
C TYR A 57 -6.88 7.45 5.95
N GLU A 58 -5.79 8.22 6.01
CA GLU A 58 -5.26 8.75 7.26
C GLU A 58 -6.27 9.69 7.95
N GLU A 59 -6.88 10.61 7.20
CA GLU A 59 -7.91 11.51 7.72
C GLU A 59 -9.12 10.74 8.26
N ALA A 60 -9.61 9.77 7.50
CA ALA A 60 -10.77 8.96 7.90
C ALA A 60 -10.47 8.12 9.16
N LEU A 61 -9.29 7.51 9.23
CA LEU A 61 -8.84 6.75 10.41
C LEU A 61 -8.65 7.67 11.62
N ALA A 62 -7.91 8.77 11.48
CA ALA A 62 -7.64 9.71 12.56
C ALA A 62 -8.93 10.27 13.16
N LYS A 63 -9.90 10.63 12.31
CA LYS A 63 -11.20 11.16 12.74
C LYS A 63 -11.94 10.22 13.70
N VAL A 64 -11.90 8.91 13.44
CA VAL A 64 -12.60 7.92 14.29
C VAL A 64 -11.74 7.52 15.48
N LEU A 65 -10.47 7.16 15.25
CA LEU A 65 -9.60 6.62 16.30
C LEU A 65 -9.20 7.67 17.35
N LEU A 66 -9.23 8.95 17.00
CA LEU A 66 -8.88 10.07 17.89
C LEU A 66 -10.08 10.96 18.23
N ALA A 67 -11.32 10.51 17.98
CA ALA A 67 -12.53 11.31 18.18
C ALA A 67 -12.66 11.90 19.61
N GLY A 68 -12.17 11.20 20.63
CA GLY A 68 -12.17 11.67 22.02
C GLY A 68 -11.01 12.60 22.40
N ALA A 69 -10.02 12.78 21.53
CA ALA A 69 -8.81 13.56 21.79
C ALA A 69 -8.94 15.03 21.37
N TYR A 70 -9.93 15.35 20.53
CA TYR A 70 -10.12 16.67 19.95
C TYR A 70 -11.52 17.20 20.26
N PRO A 71 -11.71 18.51 20.53
CA PRO A 71 -13.03 19.13 20.49
C PRO A 71 -13.59 19.03 19.06
N SER A 72 -14.90 18.84 18.94
CA SER A 72 -15.61 18.49 17.68
C SER A 72 -15.42 19.46 16.49
N GLU A 73 -14.82 20.62 16.71
CA GLU A 73 -14.61 21.69 15.74
C GLU A 73 -13.15 21.83 15.26
N SER A 74 -12.20 21.07 15.82
CA SER A 74 -10.81 21.09 15.33
C SER A 74 -10.59 19.98 14.30
N GLU A 75 -9.96 20.33 13.18
CA GLU A 75 -9.43 19.35 12.23
C GLU A 75 -8.54 18.35 12.98
N SER A 76 -8.78 17.05 12.78
CA SER A 76 -8.03 16.00 13.45
C SER A 76 -6.62 15.95 12.85
N GLU A 77 -5.66 16.59 13.51
CA GLU A 77 -4.23 16.50 13.17
C GLU A 77 -3.66 15.13 13.60
N GLY A 78 -4.33 14.02 13.28
CA GLY A 78 -3.82 12.68 13.57
C GLY A 78 -2.77 12.26 12.55
N LEU A 79 -1.76 11.52 13.00
CA LEU A 79 -0.91 10.71 12.12
C LEU A 79 -1.23 9.25 12.37
N CYS A 80 -1.35 8.47 11.31
CA CYS A 80 -1.71 7.06 11.37
C CYS A 80 -0.74 6.19 10.59
N GLU A 81 -0.51 5.00 11.12
CA GLU A 81 0.15 3.89 10.43
C GLU A 81 -0.81 2.70 10.44
N TRP A 82 -0.82 1.94 9.35
CA TRP A 82 -1.73 0.79 9.25
C TRP A 82 -1.16 -0.32 8.37
N SER A 83 -1.63 -1.54 8.63
CA SER A 83 -1.43 -2.71 7.77
C SER A 83 -2.78 -3.23 7.27
N ILE A 84 -2.86 -3.57 5.98
CA ILE A 84 -4.02 -4.26 5.42
C ILE A 84 -4.01 -5.71 5.90
N LEU A 85 -5.07 -6.11 6.61
CA LEU A 85 -5.31 -7.46 7.06
C LEU A 85 -6.08 -8.27 6.01
N GLY A 86 -6.92 -7.61 5.21
CA GLY A 86 -7.68 -8.21 4.12
C GLY A 86 -8.57 -7.17 3.46
N HIS A 87 -9.25 -7.54 2.38
CA HIS A 87 -10.26 -6.69 1.76
C HIS A 87 -11.23 -7.53 0.93
N ASN A 88 -12.39 -6.95 0.64
CA ASN A 88 -13.31 -7.40 -0.41
C ASN A 88 -13.61 -6.22 -1.36
N GLU A 89 -14.70 -6.27 -2.12
CA GLU A 89 -15.07 -5.19 -3.06
C GLU A 89 -15.46 -3.87 -2.39
N GLN A 90 -15.94 -3.91 -1.15
CA GLN A 90 -16.56 -2.77 -0.45
C GLN A 90 -16.01 -2.55 0.96
N GLU A 91 -15.11 -3.39 1.43
CA GLU A 91 -14.52 -3.28 2.76
C GLU A 91 -13.02 -3.55 2.71
N VAL A 92 -12.26 -2.70 3.39
CA VAL A 92 -10.84 -2.90 3.68
C VAL A 92 -10.69 -3.08 5.17
N TYR A 93 -10.09 -4.20 5.57
CA TYR A 93 -9.83 -4.50 6.97
C TYR A 93 -8.38 -4.17 7.27
N VAL A 94 -8.15 -3.28 8.23
CA VAL A 94 -6.80 -2.86 8.63
C VAL A 94 -6.59 -3.02 10.11
N TRP A 95 -5.34 -3.19 10.53
CA TRP A 95 -4.92 -2.79 11.87
C TRP A 95 -4.34 -1.40 11.76
N ALA A 96 -4.87 -0.44 12.52
CA ALA A 96 -4.43 0.95 12.48
C ALA A 96 -3.94 1.40 13.85
N LEU A 97 -2.87 2.21 13.85
CA LEU A 97 -2.37 2.94 14.99
C LEU A 97 -2.36 4.43 14.63
N CYS A 98 -3.12 5.25 15.36
CA CYS A 98 -3.16 6.69 15.17
C CYS A 98 -2.70 7.40 16.46
N GLN A 99 -2.02 8.54 16.30
CA GLN A 99 -1.61 9.40 17.41
C GLN A 99 -1.92 10.86 17.10
N VAL A 100 -2.30 11.62 18.12
CA VAL A 100 -2.40 13.09 18.06
C VAL A 100 -1.03 13.64 17.67
N ALA A 101 -0.96 14.41 16.58
CA ALA A 101 0.34 14.79 16.04
C ALA A 101 0.92 16.06 16.67
N SER A 102 0.11 16.86 17.37
CA SER A 102 0.56 18.04 18.12
C SER A 102 1.32 17.71 19.41
N THR A 103 1.36 16.44 19.83
CA THR A 103 2.03 16.02 21.07
C THR A 103 2.83 14.73 20.87
N ALA A 104 4.09 14.72 21.33
CA ALA A 104 5.00 13.58 21.16
C ALA A 104 4.60 12.32 21.95
N SER A 105 3.85 12.50 23.05
CA SER A 105 3.35 11.44 23.93
C SER A 105 1.82 11.50 24.06
N GLY A 106 1.15 11.97 23.00
CA GLY A 106 -0.27 12.26 22.98
C GLY A 106 -1.19 11.03 23.08
N THR A 107 -2.49 11.32 23.07
CA THR A 107 -3.52 10.31 22.91
C THR A 107 -3.26 9.48 21.66
N ALA A 108 -3.27 8.16 21.82
CA ALA A 108 -3.06 7.19 20.78
C ALA A 108 -4.14 6.11 20.85
N SER A 109 -4.52 5.56 19.70
CA SER A 109 -5.39 4.40 19.61
C SER A 109 -4.81 3.42 18.61
N SER A 110 -4.87 2.13 18.93
CA SER A 110 -4.37 1.05 18.09
C SER A 110 -5.35 -0.11 18.12
N VAL A 111 -6.14 -0.26 17.06
CA VAL A 111 -7.28 -1.18 17.00
C VAL A 111 -7.46 -1.72 15.58
N PRO A 112 -8.15 -2.86 15.39
CA PRO A 112 -8.59 -3.29 14.07
C PRO A 112 -9.75 -2.41 13.60
N VAL A 113 -9.82 -2.18 12.30
CA VAL A 113 -10.73 -1.22 11.68
C VAL A 113 -11.31 -1.82 10.40
N VAL A 114 -12.61 -1.57 10.18
CA VAL A 114 -13.26 -1.78 8.89
C VAL A 114 -13.43 -0.43 8.20
N ILE A 115 -12.82 -0.27 7.04
CA ILE A 115 -13.03 0.90 6.17
C ILE A 115 -14.02 0.47 5.09
N LYS A 116 -15.22 1.01 5.11
CA LYS A 116 -16.25 0.75 4.10
C LYS A 116 -16.07 1.70 2.92
N LEU A 117 -16.08 1.12 1.73
CA LEU A 117 -15.92 1.80 0.47
C LEU A 117 -17.24 1.77 -0.30
N SER A 118 -17.56 2.90 -0.92
CA SER A 118 -18.59 2.98 -1.95
C SER A 118 -18.18 2.19 -3.20
N PRO A 119 -19.11 1.90 -4.13
CA PRO A 119 -18.78 1.20 -5.37
C PRO A 119 -17.75 1.91 -6.27
N ASP A 120 -17.51 3.21 -6.07
CA ASP A 120 -16.49 3.98 -6.79
C ASP A 120 -15.13 4.02 -6.07
N GLY A 121 -15.01 3.33 -4.93
CA GLY A 121 -13.79 3.22 -4.13
C GLY A 121 -13.60 4.34 -3.10
N ARG A 122 -14.50 5.32 -3.00
CA ARG A 122 -14.42 6.34 -1.94
C ARG A 122 -14.78 5.78 -0.58
N ILE A 123 -14.11 6.26 0.46
CA ILE A 123 -14.43 5.92 1.86
C ILE A 123 -15.79 6.48 2.24
N GLU A 124 -16.70 5.62 2.68
CA GLU A 124 -18.02 6.00 3.21
C GLU A 124 -18.05 6.01 4.73
N GLU A 125 -17.43 5.02 5.36
CA GLU A 125 -17.50 4.82 6.81
C GLU A 125 -16.24 4.14 7.34
N VAL A 126 -15.85 4.50 8.56
CA VAL A 126 -14.82 3.81 9.33
C VAL A 126 -15.47 3.27 10.60
N VAL A 127 -15.40 1.95 10.78
CA VAL A 127 -16.03 1.23 11.90
C VAL A 127 -14.94 0.56 12.73
N ILE A 128 -15.02 0.75 14.05
CA ILE A 128 -14.15 0.11 15.04
C ILE A 128 -14.97 -0.76 15.98
N PRO A 129 -14.40 -1.85 16.53
CA PRO A 129 -15.06 -2.59 17.59
C PRO A 129 -15.22 -1.72 18.83
N ARG A 130 -16.26 -1.97 19.63
CA ARG A 130 -16.43 -1.32 20.93
C ARG A 130 -15.39 -1.85 21.91
N ASP A 131 -14.95 -0.97 22.82
CA ASP A 131 -14.07 -1.36 23.91
C ASP A 131 -14.77 -2.23 24.97
N GLY A 132 -13.99 -2.93 25.79
CA GLY A 132 -14.48 -3.65 26.94
C GLY A 132 -15.01 -5.06 26.62
N THR A 133 -16.07 -5.49 27.31
CA THR A 133 -16.58 -6.87 27.25
C THR A 133 -17.13 -7.26 25.89
N ASP A 134 -17.59 -6.28 25.11
CA ASP A 134 -18.20 -6.50 23.80
C ASP A 134 -17.17 -6.58 22.67
N TYR A 135 -15.90 -6.25 22.93
CA TYR A 135 -14.84 -6.23 21.92
C TYR A 135 -14.73 -7.55 21.15
N GLY A 136 -14.67 -8.68 21.87
CA GLY A 136 -14.53 -9.99 21.23
C GLY A 136 -15.75 -10.39 20.38
N LEU A 137 -16.94 -9.91 20.73
CA LEU A 137 -18.15 -10.11 19.94
C LEU A 137 -18.12 -9.25 18.68
N ASP A 138 -17.70 -7.99 18.79
CA ASP A 138 -17.56 -7.10 17.65
C ASP A 138 -16.48 -7.59 16.68
N ILE A 139 -15.37 -8.16 17.16
CA ILE A 139 -14.39 -8.81 16.29
C ILE A 139 -15.01 -9.93 15.45
N GLN A 140 -15.87 -10.76 16.05
CA GLN A 140 -16.53 -11.86 15.34
C GLN A 140 -17.56 -11.38 14.32
N ASN A 141 -18.23 -10.27 14.62
CA ASN A 141 -19.31 -9.74 13.78
C ASN A 141 -18.81 -8.84 12.64
N LEU A 142 -17.74 -8.07 12.87
CA LEU A 142 -17.24 -7.06 11.93
C LEU A 142 -16.22 -7.62 10.93
N PHE A 143 -15.49 -8.68 11.28
CA PHE A 143 -14.36 -9.14 10.48
C PHE A 143 -14.59 -10.57 9.97
N PRO A 144 -14.23 -10.89 8.72
CA PRO A 144 -14.21 -12.27 8.21
C PRO A 144 -13.26 -13.17 9.01
N SER A 145 -13.51 -14.48 9.02
CA SER A 145 -12.76 -15.44 9.86
C SER A 145 -11.25 -15.45 9.62
N ASP A 146 -10.81 -15.28 8.37
CA ASP A 146 -9.39 -15.19 8.01
C ASP A 146 -8.75 -13.90 8.52
N VAL A 147 -9.50 -12.79 8.53
CA VAL A 147 -9.06 -11.52 9.12
C VAL A 147 -9.02 -11.60 10.65
N GLN A 148 -10.00 -12.26 11.28
CA GLN A 148 -10.01 -12.52 12.72
C GLN A 148 -8.75 -13.27 13.17
N GLU A 149 -8.29 -14.26 12.40
CA GLU A 149 -7.05 -14.98 12.69
C GLU A 149 -5.83 -14.03 12.68
N ARG A 150 -5.77 -13.11 11.71
CA ARG A 150 -4.68 -12.11 11.62
C ARG A 150 -4.71 -11.12 12.78
N ILE A 151 -5.90 -10.70 13.20
CA ILE A 151 -6.09 -9.86 14.40
C ILE A 151 -5.54 -10.57 15.64
N ASN A 152 -5.85 -11.86 15.80
CA ASN A 152 -5.36 -12.66 16.94
C ASN A 152 -3.85 -12.94 16.87
N ASN A 153 -3.23 -12.82 15.69
CA ASN A 153 -1.78 -12.97 15.47
C ASN A 153 -1.13 -11.67 14.98
N LEU A 154 -1.56 -10.53 15.55
CA LEU A 154 -1.19 -9.19 15.09
C LEU A 154 0.32 -8.97 14.92
N ALA A 155 1.14 -9.49 15.84
CA ALA A 155 2.58 -9.29 15.82
C ALA A 155 3.26 -9.77 14.53
N SER A 156 2.60 -10.65 13.76
CA SER A 156 3.07 -11.11 12.45
C SER A 156 2.72 -10.16 11.31
N TYR A 157 1.78 -9.23 11.51
CA TYR A 157 1.19 -8.39 10.46
C TYR A 157 1.38 -6.88 10.68
N PHE A 158 1.65 -6.45 11.92
CA PHE A 158 1.81 -5.04 12.25
C PHE A 158 2.94 -4.86 13.27
N ASP A 159 4.02 -4.21 12.85
CA ASP A 159 5.12 -3.82 13.74
C ASP A 159 4.76 -2.49 14.43
N VAL A 160 4.15 -2.60 15.61
CA VAL A 160 3.74 -1.45 16.43
C VAL A 160 4.92 -0.54 16.74
N LYS A 161 6.12 -1.09 16.95
CA LYS A 161 7.30 -0.29 17.30
C LYS A 161 7.74 0.53 16.09
N ALA A 162 7.89 -0.11 14.93
CA ALA A 162 8.23 0.59 13.69
C ALA A 162 7.18 1.66 13.35
N ALA A 163 5.89 1.35 13.51
CA ALA A 163 4.81 2.32 13.31
C ALA A 163 4.93 3.55 14.23
N MET A 164 5.18 3.35 15.53
CA MET A 164 5.37 4.47 16.46
C MET A 164 6.61 5.32 16.16
N GLU A 165 7.73 4.67 15.84
CA GLU A 165 8.97 5.36 15.43
C GLU A 165 8.75 6.17 14.15
N HIS A 166 7.99 5.62 13.21
CA HIS A 166 7.69 6.28 11.95
C HIS A 166 6.73 7.46 12.12
N ILE A 167 5.70 7.34 12.96
CA ILE A 167 4.86 8.49 13.33
C ILE A 167 5.70 9.60 13.96
N ALA A 168 6.66 9.27 14.83
CA ALA A 168 7.53 10.27 15.42
C ALA A 168 8.37 11.00 14.36
N LEU A 169 8.88 10.30 13.35
CA LEU A 169 9.56 10.91 12.21
C LEU A 169 8.62 11.83 11.41
N ARG A 170 7.41 11.35 11.10
CA ARG A 170 6.40 12.08 10.32
C ARG A 170 5.86 13.34 11.02
N ARG A 171 5.99 13.44 12.35
CA ARG A 171 5.69 14.70 13.07
C ARG A 171 6.64 15.83 12.68
N GLU A 172 7.92 15.50 12.48
CA GLU A 172 8.96 16.46 12.11
C GLU A 172 8.90 16.80 10.61
N ASP A 173 8.47 15.85 9.78
CA ASP A 173 8.28 16.06 8.34
C ASP A 173 7.00 15.37 7.84
N ARG A 174 5.98 16.19 7.57
CA ARG A 174 4.65 15.73 7.09
C ARG A 174 4.63 15.31 5.63
N THR A 175 5.71 15.50 4.89
CA THR A 175 5.81 15.03 3.50
C THR A 175 6.14 13.55 3.40
N ILE A 176 6.59 12.94 4.50
CA ILE A 176 6.85 11.51 4.60
C ILE A 176 5.50 10.76 4.68
N PRO A 177 5.19 9.91 3.69
CA PRO A 177 3.93 9.17 3.67
C PRO A 177 3.99 7.97 4.64
N PRO A 178 2.86 7.35 5.01
CA PRO A 178 2.83 6.16 5.86
C PRO A 178 3.67 4.98 5.32
N ILE A 179 4.11 4.07 6.19
CA ILE A 179 4.99 2.93 5.86
C ILE A 179 4.42 2.09 4.71
N ILE A 180 3.10 1.87 4.71
CA ILE A 180 2.41 1.08 3.68
C ILE A 180 2.58 1.68 2.28
N VAL A 181 2.65 3.01 2.19
CA VAL A 181 2.85 3.75 0.93
C VAL A 181 4.31 3.71 0.51
N GLU A 182 5.25 3.88 1.45
CA GLU A 182 6.69 3.74 1.18
C GLU A 182 7.02 2.33 0.67
N ALA A 183 6.35 1.30 1.20
CA ALA A 183 6.47 -0.08 0.75
C ALA A 183 5.83 -0.34 -0.63
N GLY A 184 5.17 0.67 -1.23
CA GLY A 184 4.50 0.54 -2.52
C GLY A 184 3.26 -0.35 -2.50
N THR A 185 2.66 -0.56 -1.32
CA THR A 185 1.46 -1.38 -1.19
C THR A 185 0.26 -0.63 -1.78
N PRO A 186 -0.46 -1.20 -2.76
CA PRO A 186 -1.65 -0.57 -3.32
C PRO A 186 -2.75 -0.39 -2.25
N LEU A 187 -3.34 0.80 -2.18
CA LEU A 187 -4.54 1.05 -1.39
C LEU A 187 -5.76 0.74 -2.27
N PRO A 188 -6.66 -0.16 -1.83
CA PRO A 188 -7.88 -0.51 -2.57
C PRO A 188 -8.75 0.70 -2.87
#